data_AF-A0A6N7ZGB8-F1
#
_entry.id   AF-A0A6N7ZGB8-F1
#
_cell.length_a   1.000
_cell.length_b   1.000
_cell.length_c   1.000
_cell.angle_alpha   90.00
_cell.angle_beta   90.00
_cell.angle_gamma   90.00
#
_symmetry.space_group_name_H-M   'P 1'
#
loop_
_entity.id
_entity.type
_entity.pdbx_description
1 polymer ?
#
loop_
_entity_poly.entity_id
_entity_poly.type
_entity_poly.pdbx_seq_one_letter_code
_entity_poly.pdbx_strand_id
1 'polypeptide(L)'
;MAANDNALVVGKSRIGLMIDGLAETPRVAVKLERTPEKVEVTIPFLDGHTDIYQYWFSGGILYADDPDRTKRRYEPPNSISFFDASGAVALIGSRVSGSTITLGGTNVGEGKLTFDYAVCGARLARAYESINGLRSEVEGLGTWIGLRSLNAERELRDGRLASVNLRLQSPPAIRASRRLNAEFQSNWRYGPGTGPDETTITERMQVHTQVKRPVPWSEHLRVHVALRDLLRVAAWRELSFVSHEAQSSADPVRAMSGKAVGDQWLPVVTYRTGIRDTPTKLNRTDFGQVPGSGVAAG
;
A
#
# COMPACT_ATOMS: atom_id res chain seq x y z
N MET A 1 20.74 -5.65 -0.15
CA MET A 1 19.32 -5.80 0.24
C MET A 1 18.51 -5.60 -1.03
N ALA A 2 17.78 -6.62 -1.49
CA ALA A 2 17.14 -6.59 -2.80
C ALA A 2 16.22 -5.38 -2.94
N ALA A 3 16.26 -4.73 -4.10
CA ALA A 3 15.15 -3.90 -4.53
C ALA A 3 13.85 -4.69 -4.32
N ASN A 4 12.78 -4.03 -3.89
CA ASN A 4 11.53 -4.73 -3.63
C ASN A 4 10.94 -5.21 -4.96
N ASP A 5 11.40 -6.36 -5.45
CA ASP A 5 11.07 -6.95 -6.76
C ASP A 5 9.57 -7.26 -6.91
N ASN A 6 8.80 -7.13 -5.82
CA ASN A 6 7.36 -7.29 -5.78
C ASN A 6 6.56 -5.99 -5.98
N ALA A 7 7.20 -4.89 -6.35
CA ALA A 7 6.51 -3.64 -6.65
C ALA A 7 5.57 -3.79 -7.87
N LEU A 8 4.35 -3.23 -7.77
CA LEU A 8 3.46 -3.10 -8.92
C LEU A 8 3.75 -1.77 -9.64
N VAL A 9 4.46 -1.87 -10.76
CA VAL A 9 4.82 -0.74 -11.61
C VAL A 9 3.69 -0.46 -12.61
N VAL A 10 3.36 0.81 -12.81
CA VAL A 10 2.31 1.23 -13.76
C VAL A 10 2.67 0.78 -15.18
N GLY A 11 1.71 0.19 -15.89
CA GLY A 11 1.85 -0.28 -17.27
C GLY A 11 2.61 -1.61 -17.42
N LYS A 12 3.10 -2.20 -16.31
CA LYS A 12 3.75 -3.52 -16.33
C LYS A 12 2.76 -4.60 -15.91
N SER A 13 2.41 -5.48 -16.84
CA SER A 13 1.61 -6.67 -16.54
C SER A 13 2.45 -7.76 -15.88
N ARG A 14 1.82 -8.53 -14.98
CA ARG A 14 2.36 -9.70 -14.31
C ARG A 14 1.44 -10.89 -14.56
N ILE A 15 1.99 -12.07 -14.82
CA ILE A 15 1.23 -13.31 -14.97
C ILE A 15 1.51 -14.18 -13.75
N GLY A 16 0.46 -14.66 -13.11
CA GLY A 16 0.59 -15.44 -11.88
C GLY A 16 -0.65 -16.25 -11.58
N LEU A 17 -0.60 -16.96 -10.45
CA LEU A 17 -1.70 -17.79 -9.96
C LEU A 17 -2.59 -17.01 -9.00
N MET A 18 -3.89 -17.13 -9.22
CA MET A 18 -4.93 -16.59 -8.37
C MET A 18 -5.46 -17.65 -7.40
N ILE A 19 -5.69 -17.26 -6.15
CA ILE A 19 -6.36 -18.07 -5.12
C ILE A 19 -7.47 -17.23 -4.49
N ASP A 20 -8.70 -17.74 -4.56
CA ASP A 20 -9.92 -17.06 -4.11
C ASP A 20 -10.30 -17.34 -2.65
N GLY A 21 -9.50 -18.17 -1.96
CA GLY A 21 -9.63 -18.50 -0.54
C GLY A 21 -10.41 -19.80 -0.25
N LEU A 22 -10.96 -20.44 -1.28
CA LEU A 22 -11.68 -21.70 -1.19
C LEU A 22 -10.76 -22.86 -1.62
N ALA A 23 -10.87 -24.00 -0.93
CA ALA A 23 -9.98 -25.15 -1.18
C ALA A 23 -10.39 -25.94 -2.43
N GLU A 24 -11.68 -25.89 -2.74
CA GLU A 24 -12.38 -26.54 -3.84
C GLU A 24 -12.20 -25.80 -5.18
N THR A 25 -11.82 -24.52 -5.13
CA THR A 25 -11.57 -23.71 -6.33
C THR A 25 -10.17 -24.00 -6.88
N PRO A 26 -10.00 -24.45 -8.15
CA PRO A 26 -8.69 -24.60 -8.76
C PRO A 26 -7.91 -23.29 -8.76
N ARG A 27 -6.58 -23.35 -8.77
CA ARG A 27 -5.78 -22.15 -9.02
C ARG A 27 -5.84 -21.83 -10.51
N VAL A 28 -6.07 -20.57 -10.86
CA VAL A 28 -6.13 -20.13 -12.26
C VAL A 28 -5.01 -19.14 -12.56
N ALA A 29 -4.43 -19.25 -13.76
CA ALA A 29 -3.47 -18.29 -14.26
C ALA A 29 -4.20 -17.02 -14.69
N VAL A 30 -3.77 -15.88 -14.15
CA VAL A 30 -4.39 -14.57 -14.39
C VAL A 30 -3.34 -13.53 -14.74
N LYS A 31 -3.77 -12.48 -15.42
CA LYS A 31 -2.97 -11.27 -15.63
C LYS A 31 -3.30 -10.26 -14.54
N LEU A 32 -2.31 -9.80 -13.77
CA LEU A 32 -2.39 -8.68 -12.85
C LEU A 32 -1.73 -7.45 -13.49
N GLU A 33 -2.40 -6.31 -13.46
CA GLU A 33 -1.88 -5.07 -14.03
C GLU A 33 -2.22 -3.87 -13.15
N ARG A 34 -1.23 -2.98 -12.96
CA ARG A 34 -1.46 -1.66 -12.39
C ARG A 34 -1.50 -0.64 -13.52
N THR A 35 -2.59 0.09 -13.61
CA THR A 35 -2.73 1.30 -14.43
C THR A 35 -2.61 2.54 -13.54
N PRO A 36 -2.59 3.76 -14.09
CA PRO A 36 -2.63 4.98 -13.26
C PRO A 36 -3.89 5.06 -12.38
N GLU A 37 -5.00 4.44 -12.80
CA GLU A 37 -6.32 4.61 -12.18
C GLU A 37 -6.77 3.42 -11.34
N LYS A 38 -6.25 2.22 -11.61
CA LYS A 38 -6.72 0.98 -10.99
C LYS A 38 -5.66 -0.12 -10.96
N VAL A 39 -5.83 -1.04 -10.01
CA VAL A 39 -5.23 -2.37 -10.04
C VAL A 39 -6.29 -3.34 -10.54
N GLU A 40 -5.98 -4.06 -11.62
CA GLU A 40 -6.92 -4.94 -12.30
C GLU A 40 -6.34 -6.35 -12.47
N VAL A 41 -7.21 -7.35 -12.32
CA VAL A 41 -6.95 -8.75 -12.66
C VAL A 41 -7.85 -9.14 -13.82
N THR A 42 -7.25 -9.72 -14.85
CA THR A 42 -7.97 -10.36 -15.96
C THR A 42 -7.92 -11.88 -15.78
N ILE A 43 -9.11 -12.49 -15.72
CA ILE A 43 -9.32 -13.92 -15.49
C ILE A 43 -9.87 -14.53 -16.79
N PRO A 44 -9.09 -15.38 -17.49
CA PRO A 44 -9.64 -16.18 -18.56
C PRO A 44 -10.51 -17.30 -17.99
N PHE A 45 -11.61 -17.62 -18.67
CA PHE A 45 -12.45 -18.77 -18.34
C PHE A 45 -12.98 -19.43 -19.61
N LEU A 46 -13.23 -20.74 -19.54
CA LEU A 46 -13.91 -21.44 -20.63
C LEU A 46 -15.40 -21.09 -20.61
N ASP A 47 -15.90 -20.61 -21.74
CA ASP A 47 -17.32 -20.31 -21.92
C ASP A 47 -18.07 -21.60 -22.21
N GLY A 48 -18.98 -22.01 -21.32
CA GLY A 48 -19.71 -23.27 -21.49
C GLY A 48 -20.29 -23.90 -20.22
N HIS A 49 -20.54 -23.11 -19.16
CA HIS A 49 -21.15 -23.57 -17.90
C HIS A 49 -20.34 -24.59 -17.09
N THR A 50 -19.08 -24.85 -17.45
CA THR A 50 -18.19 -25.74 -16.68
C THR A 50 -17.13 -24.99 -15.89
N ASP A 51 -16.81 -23.75 -16.27
CA ASP A 51 -15.83 -22.94 -15.57
C ASP A 51 -16.49 -22.14 -14.43
N ILE A 52 -16.03 -22.39 -13.22
CA ILE A 52 -16.59 -21.78 -12.01
C ILE A 52 -16.38 -20.26 -11.97
N TYR A 53 -15.37 -19.73 -12.67
CA TYR A 53 -15.07 -18.30 -12.66
C TYR A 53 -16.00 -17.51 -13.58
N GLN A 54 -16.57 -18.14 -14.60
CA GLN A 54 -17.54 -17.51 -15.50
C GLN A 54 -18.72 -16.91 -14.70
N TYR A 55 -19.15 -17.58 -13.63
CA TYR A 55 -20.31 -17.16 -12.85
C TYR A 55 -20.13 -15.79 -12.18
N TRP A 56 -18.90 -15.38 -11.83
CA TRP A 56 -18.62 -14.05 -11.28
C TRP A 56 -18.93 -12.92 -12.25
N PHE A 57 -18.93 -13.23 -13.54
CA PHE A 57 -19.08 -12.28 -14.65
C PHE A 57 -20.44 -12.39 -15.36
N SER A 58 -21.34 -13.19 -14.80
CA SER A 58 -22.64 -13.56 -15.38
C SER A 58 -23.80 -12.66 -14.93
N GLY A 59 -23.51 -11.43 -14.54
CA GLY A 59 -24.53 -10.45 -14.15
C GLY A 59 -25.55 -10.29 -15.28
N GLY A 60 -26.83 -10.50 -14.97
CA GLY A 60 -27.92 -10.41 -15.95
C GLY A 60 -28.15 -11.67 -16.81
N ILE A 61 -27.36 -12.74 -16.65
CA ILE A 61 -27.60 -14.02 -17.32
C ILE A 61 -28.51 -14.90 -16.44
N LEU A 62 -29.59 -15.43 -17.03
CA LEU A 62 -30.48 -16.40 -16.39
C LEU A 62 -29.99 -17.82 -16.66
N TYR A 63 -29.82 -18.61 -15.61
CA TYR A 63 -29.46 -20.02 -15.71
C TYR A 63 -30.70 -20.88 -15.42
N ALA A 64 -31.19 -21.62 -16.42
CA ALA A 64 -32.40 -22.44 -16.28
C ALA A 64 -32.28 -23.53 -15.18
N ASP A 65 -31.07 -24.00 -14.92
CA ASP A 65 -30.79 -25.01 -13.88
C ASP A 65 -30.54 -24.41 -12.49
N ASP A 66 -30.38 -23.08 -12.39
CA ASP A 66 -30.21 -22.33 -11.15
C ASP A 66 -30.86 -20.93 -11.27
N PRO A 67 -32.20 -20.86 -11.45
CA PRO A 67 -32.90 -19.60 -11.73
C PRO A 67 -32.81 -18.63 -10.56
N ASP A 68 -32.79 -19.14 -9.33
CA ASP A 68 -32.69 -18.37 -8.09
C ASP A 68 -31.24 -17.98 -7.75
N ARG A 69 -30.27 -18.42 -8.55
CA ARG A 69 -28.84 -18.13 -8.37
C ARG A 69 -28.30 -18.52 -6.98
N THR A 70 -28.71 -19.69 -6.49
CA THR A 70 -28.34 -20.19 -5.15
C THR A 70 -27.38 -21.36 -5.18
N LYS A 71 -27.28 -22.08 -6.31
CA LYS A 71 -26.44 -23.30 -6.41
C LYS A 71 -24.98 -23.00 -6.70
N ARG A 72 -24.67 -21.77 -7.12
CA ARG A 72 -23.34 -21.36 -7.55
C ARG A 72 -22.95 -20.01 -6.96
N ARG A 73 -21.67 -19.71 -7.09
CA ARG A 73 -21.11 -18.46 -6.62
C ARG A 73 -21.07 -17.42 -7.74
N TYR A 74 -21.94 -16.43 -7.64
CA TYR A 74 -22.13 -15.42 -8.67
C TYR A 74 -21.39 -14.11 -8.43
N GLU A 75 -20.76 -13.97 -7.26
CA GLU A 75 -19.97 -12.80 -6.90
C GLU A 75 -18.53 -13.20 -6.55
N PRO A 76 -17.53 -12.45 -7.02
CA PRO A 76 -16.15 -12.67 -6.63
C PRO A 76 -15.95 -12.41 -5.13
N PRO A 77 -14.91 -12.98 -4.50
CA PRO A 77 -14.62 -12.70 -3.10
C PRO A 77 -14.04 -11.31 -2.98
N ASN A 78 -14.44 -10.64 -1.90
CA ASN A 78 -13.91 -9.31 -1.56
C ASN A 78 -12.38 -9.28 -1.55
N SER A 79 -11.72 -10.38 -1.20
CA SER A 79 -10.26 -10.50 -1.23
C SER A 79 -9.77 -11.72 -2.03
N ILE A 80 -8.67 -11.55 -2.75
CA ILE A 80 -8.02 -12.58 -3.58
C ILE A 80 -6.51 -12.52 -3.37
N SER A 81 -5.85 -13.68 -3.34
CA SER A 81 -4.39 -13.76 -3.27
C SER A 81 -3.80 -14.05 -4.65
N PHE A 82 -2.78 -13.30 -5.03
CA PHE A 82 -2.04 -13.47 -6.28
C PHE A 82 -0.59 -13.87 -5.99
N PHE A 83 -0.03 -14.78 -6.79
CA PHE A 83 1.35 -15.26 -6.65
C PHE A 83 2.04 -15.36 -8.01
N ASP A 84 3.24 -14.80 -8.12
CA ASP A 84 4.13 -15.02 -9.26
C ASP A 84 5.61 -15.10 -8.81
N ALA A 85 6.53 -15.02 -9.77
CA ALA A 85 7.97 -15.05 -9.51
C ALA A 85 8.50 -13.83 -8.70
N SER A 86 7.81 -12.69 -8.76
CA SER A 86 8.14 -11.48 -8.01
C SER A 86 7.62 -11.53 -6.57
N GLY A 87 6.63 -12.37 -6.28
CA GLY A 87 6.13 -12.64 -4.93
C GLY A 87 4.61 -12.62 -4.83
N ALA A 88 4.12 -12.58 -3.59
CA ALA A 88 2.70 -12.60 -3.29
C ALA A 88 2.09 -11.18 -3.24
N VAL A 89 0.85 -11.02 -3.67
CA VAL A 89 0.08 -9.78 -3.54
C VAL A 89 -1.32 -10.12 -3.04
N ALA A 90 -1.73 -9.50 -1.94
CA ALA A 90 -3.12 -9.54 -1.49
C ALA A 90 -3.92 -8.43 -2.16
N LEU A 91 -5.01 -8.78 -2.82
CA LEU A 91 -5.90 -7.88 -3.54
C LEU A 91 -7.23 -7.77 -2.78
N ILE A 92 -7.62 -6.56 -2.38
CA ILE A 92 -8.72 -6.31 -1.44
C ILE A 92 -9.75 -5.34 -2.04
N GLY A 93 -11.03 -5.59 -1.81
CA GLY A 93 -12.14 -4.78 -2.31
C GLY A 93 -12.46 -5.04 -3.78
N SER A 94 -12.60 -6.31 -4.16
CA SER A 94 -12.87 -6.73 -5.54
C SER A 94 -14.16 -6.11 -6.09
N ARG A 95 -14.14 -5.64 -7.34
CA ARG A 95 -15.33 -5.27 -8.12
C ARG A 95 -15.20 -5.73 -9.55
N VAL A 96 -16.27 -6.30 -10.10
CA VAL A 96 -16.35 -6.60 -11.53
C VAL A 96 -16.28 -5.29 -12.31
N SER A 97 -15.29 -5.17 -13.20
CA SER A 97 -15.09 -4.00 -14.06
C SER A 97 -15.43 -4.27 -15.53
N GLY A 98 -15.60 -5.53 -15.91
CA GLY A 98 -16.04 -5.90 -17.24
C GLY A 98 -15.93 -7.40 -17.50
N SER A 99 -16.52 -7.84 -18.61
CA SER A 99 -16.40 -9.20 -19.10
C SER A 99 -16.59 -9.26 -20.61
N THR A 100 -16.03 -10.28 -21.24
CA THR A 100 -16.29 -10.67 -22.61
C THR A 100 -16.70 -12.14 -22.58
N ILE A 101 -17.96 -12.40 -22.90
CA ILE A 101 -18.57 -13.74 -22.94
C ILE A 101 -18.99 -13.98 -24.38
N THR A 102 -18.62 -15.14 -24.95
CA THR A 102 -18.91 -15.48 -26.34
C THR A 102 -19.85 -16.69 -26.36
N LEU A 103 -21.16 -16.44 -26.29
CA LEU A 103 -22.18 -17.48 -26.29
C LEU A 103 -21.97 -18.47 -27.44
N GLY A 104 -21.80 -19.75 -27.12
CA GLY A 104 -21.48 -20.80 -28.10
C GLY A 104 -20.78 -22.05 -27.54
N GLY A 105 -20.43 -22.07 -26.24
CA GLY A 105 -20.09 -23.28 -25.48
C GLY A 105 -18.70 -23.88 -25.70
N THR A 106 -17.84 -23.24 -26.49
CA THR A 106 -16.45 -23.69 -26.76
C THR A 106 -15.42 -22.57 -26.83
N ASN A 107 -15.83 -21.33 -26.60
CA ASN A 107 -14.95 -20.16 -26.70
C ASN A 107 -14.28 -19.83 -25.37
N VAL A 108 -13.20 -19.06 -25.42
CA VAL A 108 -12.57 -18.49 -24.22
C VAL A 108 -13.17 -17.12 -23.98
N GLY A 109 -13.74 -16.92 -22.78
CA GLY A 109 -14.15 -15.61 -22.27
C GLY A 109 -13.08 -15.00 -21.37
N GLU A 110 -13.23 -13.72 -21.08
CA GLU A 110 -12.44 -13.05 -20.05
C GLU A 110 -13.32 -12.23 -19.11
N GLY A 111 -12.92 -12.17 -17.83
CA GLY A 111 -13.53 -11.35 -16.82
C GLY A 111 -12.51 -10.45 -16.15
N LYS A 112 -12.91 -9.24 -15.76
CA LYS A 112 -12.02 -8.23 -15.17
C LYS A 112 -12.50 -7.86 -13.77
N LEU A 113 -11.57 -7.90 -12.82
CA LEU A 113 -11.77 -7.46 -11.44
C LEU A 113 -10.85 -6.30 -11.12
N THR A 114 -11.39 -5.25 -10.49
CA THR A 114 -10.61 -4.15 -9.91
C THR A 114 -10.58 -4.25 -8.39
N PHE A 115 -9.54 -3.69 -7.77
CA PHE A 115 -9.34 -3.80 -6.32
C PHE A 115 -8.99 -2.45 -5.70
N ASP A 116 -9.62 -2.15 -4.57
CA ASP A 116 -9.35 -0.93 -3.80
C ASP A 116 -7.92 -0.86 -3.28
N TYR A 117 -7.34 -2.00 -2.89
CA TYR A 117 -5.99 -2.09 -2.32
C TYR A 117 -5.25 -3.31 -2.84
N ALA A 118 -3.95 -3.15 -3.11
CA ALA A 118 -3.02 -4.24 -3.35
C ALA A 118 -1.87 -4.17 -2.35
N VAL A 119 -1.81 -5.14 -1.44
CA VAL A 119 -0.77 -5.23 -0.39
C VAL A 119 0.34 -6.15 -0.89
N CYS A 120 1.48 -5.55 -1.25
CA CYS A 120 2.58 -6.29 -1.88
C CYS A 120 3.41 -6.99 -0.80
N GLY A 121 3.58 -8.31 -0.95
CA GLY A 121 4.28 -9.19 0.00
C GLY A 121 3.31 -9.99 0.89
N ALA A 122 2.03 -9.66 0.87
CA ALA A 122 1.01 -10.32 1.68
C ALA A 122 0.65 -11.66 1.04
N ARG A 123 0.80 -12.74 1.81
CA ARG A 123 0.51 -14.10 1.32
C ARG A 123 -0.94 -14.49 1.50
N LEU A 124 -1.66 -13.80 2.38
CA LEU A 124 -3.01 -14.15 2.78
C LEU A 124 -3.94 -12.96 2.67
N ALA A 125 -4.70 -12.87 1.57
CA ALA A 125 -5.54 -11.71 1.32
C ALA A 125 -6.62 -11.46 2.38
N ARG A 126 -7.25 -12.52 2.90
CA ARG A 126 -8.23 -12.41 4.00
C ARG A 126 -7.68 -11.72 5.25
N ALA A 127 -6.38 -11.80 5.51
CA ALA A 127 -5.75 -11.15 6.66
C ALA A 127 -5.78 -9.62 6.54
N TYR A 128 -6.01 -9.08 5.35
CA TYR A 128 -5.99 -7.65 5.05
C TYR A 128 -7.38 -7.11 4.66
N GLU A 129 -8.48 -7.86 4.83
CA GLU A 129 -9.83 -7.30 4.67
C GLU A 129 -10.15 -6.26 5.74
N SER A 130 -9.56 -6.43 6.92
CA SER A 130 -9.48 -5.44 7.99
C SER A 130 -8.07 -5.45 8.54
N ILE A 131 -7.56 -4.28 8.91
CA ILE A 131 -6.15 -4.09 9.27
C ILE A 131 -6.02 -3.61 10.71
N ASN A 132 -4.89 -3.92 11.31
CA ASN A 132 -4.52 -3.46 12.64
C ASN A 132 -3.81 -2.11 12.58
N GLY A 133 -3.07 -1.88 11.51
CA GLY A 133 -2.19 -0.73 11.38
C GLY A 133 -2.19 -0.12 9.98
N LEU A 134 -2.11 1.20 9.92
CA LEU A 134 -1.85 1.95 8.69
C LEU A 134 -0.78 3.01 8.96
N ARG A 135 0.21 3.08 8.08
CA ARG A 135 1.21 4.14 8.01
C ARG A 135 1.08 4.85 6.67
N SER A 136 1.06 6.17 6.70
CA SER A 136 1.00 6.99 5.50
C SER A 136 2.07 8.06 5.51
N GLU A 137 2.79 8.19 4.41
CA GLU A 137 3.64 9.35 4.14
C GLU A 137 2.79 10.42 3.45
N VAL A 138 2.90 11.66 3.92
CA VAL A 138 2.21 12.82 3.33
C VAL A 138 3.26 13.85 2.91
N GLU A 139 3.07 14.46 1.75
CA GLU A 139 3.93 15.54 1.28
C GLU A 139 4.05 16.65 2.33
N GLY A 140 5.28 17.09 2.59
CA GLY A 140 5.55 18.19 3.51
C GLY A 140 5.34 17.88 5.00
N LEU A 141 4.93 16.66 5.38
CA LEU A 141 4.68 16.32 6.78
C LEU A 141 5.90 16.50 7.68
N GLY A 142 7.06 16.04 7.24
CA GLY A 142 8.31 16.23 7.98
C GLY A 142 8.68 17.72 8.11
N THR A 143 8.45 18.51 7.06
CA THR A 143 8.69 19.96 7.08
C THR A 143 7.77 20.67 8.06
N TRP A 144 6.48 20.33 8.07
CA TRP A 144 5.48 20.94 8.93
C TRP A 144 5.71 20.61 10.42
N ILE A 145 5.90 19.34 10.74
CA ILE A 145 6.13 18.87 12.12
C ILE A 145 7.51 19.33 12.63
N GLY A 146 8.50 19.50 11.75
CA GLY A 146 9.83 19.96 12.09
C GLY A 146 10.70 18.93 12.84
N LEU A 147 10.17 17.74 13.11
CA LEU A 147 10.94 16.62 13.66
C LEU A 147 11.92 16.09 12.61
N ARG A 148 13.17 15.93 13.02
CA ARG A 148 14.22 15.30 12.23
C ARG A 148 14.91 14.23 13.05
N SER A 149 15.25 13.14 12.38
CA SER A 149 15.98 12.00 12.91
C SER A 149 17.47 12.15 12.65
N LEU A 150 17.84 12.98 11.68
CA LEU A 150 19.23 13.25 11.31
C LEU A 150 19.70 14.60 11.85
N ASN A 151 20.69 14.57 12.75
CA ASN A 151 21.48 15.73 13.14
C ASN A 151 22.84 15.66 12.45
N ALA A 152 23.27 16.78 11.87
CA ALA A 152 24.53 16.89 11.15
C ALA A 152 25.34 18.07 11.69
N GLU A 153 26.40 17.77 12.42
CA GLU A 153 27.37 18.76 12.87
C GLU A 153 28.51 18.82 11.85
N ARG A 154 28.87 20.04 11.43
CA ARG A 154 29.88 20.27 10.39
C ARG A 154 31.02 21.08 10.99
N GLU A 155 32.23 20.62 10.78
CA GLU A 155 33.43 21.39 11.10
C GLU A 155 34.01 21.95 9.80
N LEU A 156 34.26 23.26 9.79
CA LEU A 156 34.94 23.93 8.69
C LEU A 156 36.37 24.28 9.13
N ARG A 157 37.35 24.02 8.27
CA ARG A 157 38.73 24.47 8.43
C ARG A 157 39.15 25.20 7.15
N ASP A 158 39.66 26.42 7.30
CA ASP A 158 40.07 27.30 6.19
C ASP A 158 38.99 27.48 5.11
N GLY A 159 37.73 27.60 5.55
CA GLY A 159 36.57 27.75 4.66
C GLY A 159 36.17 26.47 3.90
N ARG A 160 36.81 25.33 4.19
CA ARG A 160 36.49 24.02 3.59
C ARG A 160 35.90 23.08 4.63
N LEU A 161 35.01 22.20 4.19
CA LEU A 161 34.43 21.16 5.03
C LEU A 161 35.51 20.17 5.47
N ALA A 162 35.81 20.14 6.77
CA ALA A 162 36.86 19.31 7.34
C ALA A 162 36.30 18.02 7.94
N SER A 163 35.16 18.09 8.62
CA SER A 163 34.48 16.92 9.18
C SER A 163 32.96 17.08 9.19
N VAL A 164 32.25 15.96 9.17
CA VAL A 164 30.80 15.89 9.38
C VAL A 164 30.50 14.76 10.35
N ASN A 165 29.87 15.08 11.47
CA ASN A 165 29.34 14.09 12.41
C ASN A 165 27.83 13.97 12.17
N LEU A 166 27.41 12.78 11.73
CA LEU A 166 26.01 12.45 11.52
C LEU A 166 25.50 11.61 12.68
N ARG A 167 24.44 12.07 13.34
CA ARG A 167 23.74 11.30 14.39
C ARG A 167 22.31 11.03 13.95
N LEU A 168 21.98 9.75 13.82
CA LEU A 168 20.63 9.29 13.49
C LEU A 168 19.94 8.79 14.75
N GLN A 169 18.84 9.43 15.14
CA GLN A 169 18.03 9.03 16.28
C GLN A 169 16.57 9.42 16.03
N SER A 170 15.67 8.45 16.05
CA SER A 170 14.24 8.74 15.90
C SER A 170 13.75 9.50 17.14
N PRO A 171 13.19 10.72 16.99
CA PRO A 171 12.49 11.38 18.10
C PRO A 171 11.29 10.56 18.59
N PRO A 172 10.82 10.79 19.82
CA PRO A 172 9.57 10.22 20.31
C PRO A 172 8.39 10.56 19.39
N ALA A 173 7.46 9.62 19.23
CA ALA A 173 6.25 9.84 18.45
C ALA A 173 5.39 10.96 19.08
N ILE A 174 4.79 11.80 18.23
CA ILE A 174 3.87 12.86 18.67
C ILE A 174 2.45 12.34 18.52
N ARG A 175 1.67 12.35 19.61
CA ARG A 175 0.25 11.98 19.53
C ARG A 175 -0.54 12.99 18.72
N ALA A 176 -1.15 12.55 17.62
CA ALA A 176 -1.96 13.38 16.74
C ALA A 176 -3.45 13.30 17.10
N SER A 177 -3.96 12.14 17.51
CA SER A 177 -5.35 11.95 17.92
C SER A 177 -5.50 10.78 18.90
N ARG A 178 -6.59 10.78 19.67
CA ARG A 178 -6.99 9.59 20.44
C ARG A 178 -7.61 8.52 19.57
N ARG A 179 -8.24 8.90 18.45
CA ARG A 179 -8.89 7.97 17.53
C ARG A 179 -7.85 7.05 16.89
N LEU A 180 -8.03 5.74 17.04
CA LEU A 180 -7.11 4.70 16.54
C LEU A 180 -5.64 4.91 16.96
N ASN A 181 -5.42 5.58 18.09
CA ASN A 181 -4.08 5.92 18.60
C ASN A 181 -3.20 6.63 17.57
N ALA A 182 -3.76 7.60 16.83
CA ALA A 182 -3.03 8.27 15.76
C ALA A 182 -1.82 9.05 16.30
N GLU A 183 -0.67 8.87 15.66
CA GLU A 183 0.58 9.53 15.99
C GLU A 183 1.37 9.92 14.73
N PHE A 184 2.25 10.89 14.89
CA PHE A 184 3.31 11.18 13.93
C PHE A 184 4.57 10.47 14.37
N GLN A 185 5.12 9.64 13.48
CA GLN A 185 6.29 8.85 13.76
C GLN A 185 7.34 9.08 12.68
N SER A 186 8.56 9.41 13.12
CA SER A 186 9.72 9.43 12.25
C SER A 186 10.32 8.03 12.14
N ASN A 187 10.68 7.65 10.93
CA ASN A 187 11.48 6.45 10.67
C ASN A 187 12.64 6.82 9.74
N TRP A 188 13.74 6.07 9.82
CA TRP A 188 14.88 6.28 8.96
C TRP A 188 15.47 4.97 8.49
N ARG A 189 16.13 5.01 7.35
CA ARG A 189 16.89 3.89 6.79
C ARG A 189 18.28 4.38 6.44
N TYR A 190 19.27 3.52 6.66
CA TYR A 190 20.66 3.73 6.28
C TYR A 190 21.14 2.51 5.49
N GLY A 191 21.98 2.72 4.49
CA GLY A 191 22.54 1.63 3.70
C GLY A 191 23.42 2.13 2.56
N PRO A 192 24.03 1.21 1.80
CA PRO A 192 24.76 1.57 0.60
C PRO A 192 23.85 2.24 -0.42
N GLY A 193 24.37 3.23 -1.12
CA GLY A 193 23.69 3.93 -2.20
C GLY A 193 23.79 3.20 -3.54
N THR A 194 23.49 3.92 -4.62
CA THR A 194 23.47 3.37 -5.98
C THR A 194 24.84 3.32 -6.65
N GLY A 195 25.76 4.19 -6.22
CA GLY A 195 27.14 4.24 -6.71
C GLY A 195 28.13 3.49 -5.84
N PRO A 196 29.34 3.22 -6.36
CA PRO A 196 30.45 2.74 -5.56
C PRO A 196 30.76 3.75 -4.44
N ASP A 197 30.99 3.24 -3.23
CA ASP A 197 31.29 4.02 -2.02
C ASP A 197 30.20 5.04 -1.61
N GLU A 198 28.98 4.91 -2.15
CA GLU A 198 27.85 5.75 -1.78
C GLU A 198 27.17 5.21 -0.51
N THR A 199 26.76 6.10 0.40
CA THR A 199 25.87 5.78 1.51
C THR A 199 24.63 6.66 1.44
N THR A 200 23.45 6.05 1.50
CA THR A 200 22.18 6.76 1.47
C THR A 200 21.52 6.70 2.86
N ILE A 201 21.10 7.87 3.33
CA ILE A 201 20.23 8.02 4.50
C ILE A 201 18.89 8.54 4.00
N THR A 202 17.81 7.85 4.33
CA THR A 202 16.44 8.28 4.02
C THR A 202 15.66 8.44 5.31
N GLU A 203 15.15 9.65 5.55
CA GLU A 203 14.21 9.93 6.63
C GLU A 203 12.78 10.01 6.10
N ARG A 204 11.84 9.46 6.86
CA ARG A 204 10.41 9.43 6.55
C ARG A 204 9.63 9.88 7.76
N MET A 205 8.73 10.83 7.57
CA MET A 205 7.72 11.18 8.56
C MET A 205 6.39 10.56 8.14
N GLN A 206 5.76 9.83 9.05
CA GLN A 206 4.55 9.07 8.77
C GLN A 206 3.45 9.43 9.76
N VAL A 207 2.22 9.51 9.25
CA VAL A 207 1.03 9.35 10.08
C VAL A 207 0.89 7.87 10.36
N HIS A 208 0.70 7.48 11.61
CA HIS A 208 0.60 6.10 12.04
C HIS A 208 -0.67 5.93 12.88
N THR A 209 -1.47 4.90 12.58
CA THR A 209 -2.58 4.44 13.42
C THR A 209 -2.43 2.96 13.69
N GLN A 210 -2.68 2.54 14.93
CA GLN A 210 -2.49 1.16 15.38
C GLN A 210 -3.55 0.76 16.42
N VAL A 211 -4.19 -0.39 16.19
CA VAL A 211 -5.21 -0.97 17.07
C VAL A 211 -5.03 -2.48 17.25
N LYS A 212 -5.42 -2.99 18.42
CA LYS A 212 -5.33 -4.43 18.73
C LYS A 212 -6.35 -5.27 17.94
N ARG A 213 -7.57 -4.77 17.80
CA ARG A 213 -8.63 -5.42 17.03
C ARG A 213 -8.65 -4.79 15.63
N PRO A 214 -8.53 -5.59 14.55
CA PRO A 214 -8.50 -5.03 13.21
C PRO A 214 -9.82 -4.32 12.89
N VAL A 215 -9.72 -3.22 12.16
CA VAL A 215 -10.87 -2.41 11.71
C VAL A 215 -10.81 -2.21 10.19
N PRO A 216 -11.93 -1.85 9.55
CA PRO A 216 -11.95 -1.57 8.12
C PRO A 216 -10.95 -0.47 7.72
N TRP A 217 -10.40 -0.58 6.52
CA TRP A 217 -9.49 0.41 5.92
C TRP A 217 -10.01 1.84 5.98
N SER A 218 -11.31 2.02 5.75
CA SER A 218 -11.96 3.33 5.79
C SER A 218 -11.88 4.02 7.17
N GLU A 219 -11.74 3.27 8.26
CA GLU A 219 -11.57 3.84 9.59
C GLU A 219 -10.18 4.47 9.77
N HIS A 220 -9.13 3.76 9.35
CA HIS A 220 -7.78 4.28 9.34
C HIS A 220 -7.68 5.47 8.38
N LEU A 221 -8.14 5.30 7.14
CA LEU A 221 -8.05 6.33 6.11
C LEU A 221 -8.77 7.62 6.49
N ARG A 222 -9.91 7.57 7.20
CA ARG A 222 -10.59 8.79 7.69
C ARG A 222 -9.68 9.64 8.56
N VAL A 223 -8.89 9.03 9.44
CA VAL A 223 -7.94 9.76 10.31
C VAL A 223 -6.80 10.35 9.49
N HIS A 224 -6.22 9.54 8.60
CA HIS A 224 -5.07 9.95 7.79
C HIS A 224 -5.43 11.05 6.78
N VAL A 225 -6.62 10.95 6.17
CA VAL A 225 -7.17 11.99 5.27
C VAL A 225 -7.41 13.28 6.03
N ALA A 226 -8.02 13.23 7.22
CA ALA A 226 -8.24 14.43 8.03
C ALA A 226 -6.92 15.14 8.39
N LEU A 227 -5.88 14.37 8.74
CA LEU A 227 -4.56 14.94 9.01
C LEU A 227 -3.92 15.54 7.75
N ARG A 228 -3.95 14.83 6.61
CA ARG A 228 -3.50 15.39 5.32
C ARG A 228 -4.25 16.69 4.98
N ASP A 229 -5.57 16.72 5.15
CA ASP A 229 -6.38 17.89 4.83
C ASP A 229 -6.08 19.07 5.76
N LEU A 230 -5.77 18.81 7.03
CA LEU A 230 -5.21 19.83 7.92
C LEU A 230 -3.89 20.39 7.38
N LEU A 231 -2.97 19.54 6.89
CA LEU A 231 -1.73 20.02 6.27
C LEU A 231 -2.00 20.84 5.00
N ARG A 232 -2.99 20.45 4.17
CA ARG A 232 -3.38 21.22 2.98
C ARG A 232 -3.83 22.63 3.34
N VAL A 233 -4.64 22.75 4.38
CA VAL A 233 -5.09 24.06 4.89
C VAL A 233 -3.91 24.85 5.46
N ALA A 234 -3.05 24.21 6.24
CA ALA A 234 -1.89 24.86 6.85
C ALA A 234 -0.86 25.36 5.82
N ALA A 235 -0.64 24.59 4.75
CA ALA A 235 0.26 24.97 3.65
C ALA A 235 -0.40 25.89 2.62
N TRP A 236 -1.73 25.96 2.61
CA TRP A 236 -2.52 26.50 1.50
C TRP A 236 -2.14 25.90 0.13
N ARG A 237 -1.90 24.58 0.09
CA ARG A 237 -1.48 23.85 -1.12
C ARG A 237 -2.18 22.51 -1.22
N GLU A 238 -2.30 22.01 -2.45
CA GLU A 238 -2.63 20.61 -2.67
C GLU A 238 -1.46 19.73 -2.22
N LEU A 239 -1.70 18.89 -1.23
CA LEU A 239 -0.75 17.91 -0.71
C LEU A 239 -1.30 16.51 -0.89
N SER A 240 -0.48 15.60 -1.41
CA SER A 240 -0.88 14.21 -1.67
C SER A 240 -0.27 13.26 -0.64
N PHE A 241 -0.84 12.05 -0.57
CA PHE A 241 -0.11 10.94 0.04
C PHE A 241 1.02 10.52 -0.89
N VAL A 242 2.15 10.12 -0.31
CA VAL A 242 3.31 9.60 -1.04
C VAL A 242 3.29 8.07 -1.04
N SER A 243 2.99 7.46 0.10
CA SER A 243 2.95 6.01 0.23
C SER A 243 2.07 5.58 1.39
N HIS A 244 1.62 4.32 1.33
CA HIS A 244 0.90 3.63 2.39
C HIS A 244 1.60 2.31 2.71
N GLU A 245 1.65 1.97 4.00
CA GLU A 245 2.02 0.63 4.49
C GLU A 245 0.94 0.14 5.44
N ALA A 246 0.54 -1.12 5.34
CA ALA A 246 -0.48 -1.72 6.19
C ALA A 246 0.09 -2.90 6.98
N GLN A 247 -0.53 -3.14 8.13
CA GLN A 247 -0.17 -4.24 9.02
C GLN A 247 -1.41 -5.00 9.47
N SER A 248 -1.27 -6.32 9.52
CA SER A 248 -2.25 -7.24 10.08
C SER A 248 -1.56 -8.15 11.07
N SER A 249 -2.14 -8.32 12.27
CA SER A 249 -1.60 -9.25 13.26
C SER A 249 -1.78 -10.71 12.85
N ALA A 250 -2.66 -10.99 11.88
CA ALA A 250 -2.85 -12.31 11.28
C ALA A 250 -1.75 -12.67 10.27
N ASP A 251 -0.93 -11.71 9.82
CA ASP A 251 0.21 -11.93 8.93
C ASP A 251 1.49 -11.30 9.54
N PRO A 252 2.03 -11.87 10.64
CA PRO A 252 3.25 -11.35 11.27
C PRO A 252 4.51 -11.83 10.54
N VAL A 253 5.63 -11.15 10.78
CA VAL A 253 6.94 -11.65 10.36
C VAL A 253 7.23 -12.94 11.12
N ARG A 254 7.63 -13.98 10.39
CA ARG A 254 7.95 -15.29 10.97
C ARG A 254 9.43 -15.61 10.81
N ALA A 255 10.02 -16.17 11.86
CA ALA A 255 11.33 -16.81 11.77
C ALA A 255 11.25 -18.07 10.91
N MET A 256 12.41 -18.62 10.52
CA MET A 256 12.51 -19.93 9.84
C MET A 256 11.83 -21.06 10.64
N SER A 257 11.77 -20.93 11.96
CA SER A 257 11.04 -21.84 12.86
C SER A 257 9.51 -21.71 12.82
N GLY A 258 8.97 -20.77 12.03
CA GLY A 258 7.54 -20.46 11.94
C GLY A 258 6.99 -19.56 13.06
N LYS A 259 7.79 -19.29 14.10
CA LYS A 259 7.42 -18.42 15.23
C LYS A 259 7.30 -16.96 14.77
N ALA A 260 6.24 -16.29 15.20
CA ALA A 260 6.08 -14.84 14.99
C ALA A 260 7.17 -14.08 15.75
N VAL A 261 7.88 -13.18 15.06
CA VAL A 261 9.01 -12.39 15.61
C VAL A 261 8.77 -10.89 15.59
N GLY A 262 7.73 -10.43 14.89
CA GLY A 262 7.36 -9.02 14.88
C GLY A 262 6.22 -8.70 13.93
N ASP A 263 5.79 -7.45 13.97
CA ASP A 263 4.77 -6.91 13.08
C ASP A 263 5.31 -6.75 11.66
N GLN A 264 4.52 -7.16 10.67
CA GLN A 264 4.85 -7.02 9.25
C GLN A 264 4.15 -5.80 8.65
N TRP A 265 4.94 -4.79 8.30
CA TRP A 265 4.46 -3.62 7.55
C TRP A 265 4.70 -3.85 6.07
N LEU A 266 3.63 -3.87 5.29
CA LEU A 266 3.69 -4.16 3.87
C LEU A 266 3.22 -2.96 3.03
N PRO A 267 3.92 -2.65 1.93
CA PRO A 267 3.54 -1.55 1.05
C PRO A 267 2.19 -1.79 0.37
N VAL A 268 1.41 -0.72 0.24
CA VAL A 268 0.06 -0.73 -0.31
C VAL A 268 0.00 0.13 -1.56
N VAL A 269 -0.49 -0.45 -2.65
CA VAL A 269 -0.88 0.28 -3.86
C VAL A 269 -2.39 0.49 -3.82
N THR A 270 -2.81 1.74 -4.02
CA THR A 270 -4.23 2.11 -4.05
C THR A 270 -4.44 3.39 -4.86
N TYR A 271 -5.57 3.47 -5.55
CA TYR A 271 -6.03 4.69 -6.21
C TYR A 271 -6.98 5.52 -5.34
N ARG A 272 -7.45 4.96 -4.22
CA ARG A 272 -8.49 5.59 -3.37
C ARG A 272 -8.05 6.86 -2.65
N THR A 273 -6.75 7.08 -2.55
CA THR A 273 -6.17 8.17 -1.76
C THR A 273 -5.47 9.23 -2.62
N GLY A 274 -5.41 9.02 -3.94
CA GLY A 274 -4.78 9.94 -4.88
C GLY A 274 -3.26 10.04 -4.72
N ILE A 275 -2.57 8.93 -4.39
CA ILE A 275 -1.10 8.90 -4.42
C ILE A 275 -0.63 9.27 -5.83
N ARG A 276 0.30 10.23 -5.91
CA ARG A 276 0.92 10.67 -7.16
C ARG A 276 2.34 10.11 -7.24
N ASP A 277 2.79 9.76 -8.44
CA ASP A 277 4.14 9.21 -8.66
C ASP A 277 5.24 10.27 -8.49
N THR A 278 4.92 11.57 -8.55
CA THR A 278 5.87 12.67 -8.36
C THR A 278 5.47 13.54 -7.16
N PRO A 279 6.25 13.52 -6.06
CA PRO A 279 5.98 14.36 -4.90
C PRO A 279 6.21 15.85 -5.18
N THR A 280 5.33 16.70 -4.67
CA THR A 280 5.52 18.15 -4.65
C THR A 280 6.65 18.53 -3.69
N LYS A 281 7.66 19.27 -4.18
CA LYS A 281 8.69 19.86 -3.31
C LYS A 281 8.09 21.00 -2.47
N LEU A 282 8.25 20.91 -1.15
CA LEU A 282 7.74 21.89 -0.18
C LEU A 282 8.86 22.44 0.69
N ASN A 283 8.81 23.74 0.93
CA ASN A 283 9.75 24.49 1.77
C ASN A 283 9.10 24.89 3.10
N ARG A 284 9.92 25.25 4.10
CA ARG A 284 9.41 25.73 5.41
C ARG A 284 8.52 26.97 5.28
N THR A 285 8.84 27.86 4.34
CA THR A 285 8.06 29.06 4.05
C THR A 285 6.64 28.76 3.61
N ASP A 286 6.40 27.58 3.00
CA ASP A 286 5.06 27.17 2.59
C ASP A 286 4.13 26.94 3.79
N PHE A 287 4.68 26.73 4.99
CA PHE A 287 3.91 26.57 6.23
C PHE A 287 3.94 27.82 7.11
N GLY A 288 4.30 28.98 6.55
CA GLY A 288 4.46 30.22 7.31
C GLY A 288 5.60 30.18 8.33
N GLN A 289 6.48 29.17 8.27
CA GLN A 289 7.65 29.09 9.15
C GLN A 289 8.80 29.92 8.57
N VAL A 290 9.19 30.98 9.28
CA VAL A 290 10.34 31.81 8.93
C VAL A 290 11.64 31.01 9.12
N PRO A 291 12.57 31.01 8.16
CA PRO A 291 13.89 30.42 8.39
C PRO A 291 14.65 31.27 9.41
N GLY A 292 14.78 30.80 10.66
CA GLY A 292 15.70 31.42 11.63
C GLY A 292 15.25 31.63 13.07
N SER A 293 14.47 30.74 13.69
CA SER A 293 14.40 30.67 15.16
C SER A 293 15.04 29.37 15.68
N GLY A 294 16.26 29.10 15.21
CA GLY A 294 17.18 28.33 16.03
C GLY A 294 17.49 29.20 17.24
N VAL A 295 16.82 28.96 18.36
CA VAL A 295 17.27 29.47 19.65
C VAL A 295 18.68 28.92 19.82
N ALA A 296 19.66 29.82 19.70
CA ALA A 296 20.97 29.58 20.27
C ALA A 296 20.73 29.41 21.77
N ALA A 297 20.69 28.16 22.24
CA ALA A 297 20.83 27.87 23.65
C ALA A 297 22.32 28.08 23.98
N GLY A 298 22.64 29.31 24.37
CA GLY A 298 23.74 29.62 25.27
C GLY A 298 23.27 29.53 26.71
#